data_AF-A0A9W4R8X4-F1
#
_entry.id   AF-A0A9W4R8X4-F1
#
_cell.length_a   1.000
_cell.length_b   1.000
_cell.length_c   1.000
_cell.angle_alpha   90.00
_cell.angle_beta   90.00
_cell.angle_gamma   90.00
#
_symmetry.space_group_name_H-M   'P 1'
#
loop_
_entity.id
_entity.type
_entity.pdbx_description
1 polymer ?
#
loop_
_entity_poly.entity_id
_entity_poly.type
_entity_poly.pdbx_seq_one_letter_code
_entity_poly.pdbx_strand_id
1 'polypeptide(L)' 'MKAKTDHQQDGRPSEPAPRFELETQEDYALAVDRLNALEAGQQSEGEVAEADALRAAIKAWDGRHAEL' A
#
# COMPACT_ATOMS: atom_id res chain seq x y z
N MET A 1 19.03 30.82 -6.16
CA MET A 1 18.03 30.23 -5.25
C MET A 1 16.72 31.00 -5.36
N LYS A 2 15.66 30.43 -5.96
CA LYS A 2 14.22 30.77 -5.70
C LYS A 2 13.38 29.55 -6.10
N ALA A 3 12.68 28.99 -5.12
CA ALA A 3 11.79 27.84 -5.25
C ALA A 3 10.57 28.14 -6.11
N LYS A 4 10.11 27.15 -6.88
CA LYS A 4 8.74 27.04 -7.38
C LYS A 4 8.33 25.58 -7.26
N THR A 5 7.70 25.29 -6.14
CA THR A 5 6.98 24.05 -5.87
C THR A 5 5.89 23.92 -6.93
N ASP A 6 6.12 23.04 -7.90
CA ASP A 6 5.10 22.61 -8.85
C ASP A 6 4.33 21.47 -8.20
N HIS A 7 3.19 21.82 -7.58
CA HIS A 7 2.22 20.84 -7.11
C HIS A 7 1.15 20.76 -8.20
N GLN A 8 1.48 20.04 -9.28
CA GLN A 8 0.53 19.73 -10.34
C GLN A 8 -0.47 18.70 -9.81
N GLN A 9 -1.67 19.16 -9.47
CA GLN A 9 -2.84 18.31 -9.30
C GLN A 9 -3.26 17.83 -10.69
N ASP A 10 -2.74 16.68 -11.10
CA ASP A 10 -3.15 16.01 -12.32
C ASP A 10 -4.42 15.18 -12.08
N GLY A 11 -5.38 15.30 -12.98
CA GLY A 11 -6.72 14.72 -12.87
C GLY A 11 -6.69 13.20 -12.72
N ARG A 12 -7.62 12.67 -11.92
CA ARG A 12 -7.82 11.23 -11.75
C ARG A 12 -8.50 10.64 -13.00
N PRO A 13 -7.92 9.60 -13.63
CA PRO A 13 -8.74 8.52 -14.16
C PRO A 13 -8.19 7.18 -13.66
N SER A 14 -9.00 6.44 -12.89
CA SER A 14 -8.66 5.13 -12.31
C SER A 14 -7.38 5.18 -11.48
N GLU A 15 -7.50 5.40 -10.16
CA GLU A 15 -6.37 5.12 -9.27
C GLU A 15 -5.87 3.71 -9.60
N PRO A 16 -4.64 3.53 -10.11
CA PRO A 16 -4.05 2.20 -10.07
C PRO A 16 -4.12 1.84 -8.59
N ALA A 17 -4.76 0.71 -8.27
CA ALA A 17 -4.78 0.18 -6.91
C ALA A 17 -3.40 0.44 -6.30
N PRO A 18 -3.30 1.08 -5.13
CA PRO A 18 -2.04 1.55 -4.60
C PRO A 18 -1.05 0.39 -4.71
N ARG A 19 -0.06 0.54 -5.60
CA ARG A 19 0.99 -0.46 -5.79
C ARG A 19 1.88 -0.31 -4.56
N PHE A 20 1.43 -0.89 -3.46
CA PHE A 20 2.22 -1.03 -2.26
C PHE A 20 3.35 -1.98 -2.60
N GLU A 21 4.55 -1.43 -2.80
CA GLU A 21 5.76 -2.21 -2.98
C GLU A 21 6.48 -2.23 -1.64
N LEU A 22 6.58 -3.43 -1.05
CA LEU A 22 7.36 -3.62 0.17
C LEU A 22 8.81 -3.80 -0.27
N GLU A 23 9.67 -2.88 0.16
CA GLU A 23 11.11 -2.88 -0.13
C GLU A 23 11.95 -3.20 1.12
N THR A 24 11.41 -2.92 2.31
CA THR A 24 12.07 -3.17 3.59
C THR A 24 11.21 -3.99 4.56
N GLN A 25 11.87 -4.57 5.57
CA GLN A 25 11.18 -5.25 6.67
C GLN A 25 10.31 -4.29 7.50
N GLU A 26 10.65 -3.00 7.53
CA GLU A 26 9.88 -1.96 8.20
C GLU A 26 8.58 -1.68 7.41
N ASP A 27 8.65 -1.61 6.08
CA ASP A 27 7.47 -1.50 5.21
C ASP A 27 6.55 -2.70 5.36
N TYR A 28 7.12 -3.91 5.47
CA TYR A 28 6.35 -5.12 5.74
C TYR A 28 5.59 -5.03 7.06
N ALA A 29 6.24 -4.59 8.14
CA ALA A 29 5.60 -4.43 9.43
C ALA A 29 4.46 -3.39 9.38
N LEU A 30 4.68 -2.25 8.71
CA LEU A 30 3.67 -1.22 8.51
C LEU A 30 2.48 -1.72 7.67
N ALA A 31 2.73 -2.49 6.61
CA ALA A 31 1.69 -3.07 5.78
C ALA A 31 0.84 -4.09 6.56
N VAL A 32 1.46 -4.91 7.40
CA VAL A 32 0.76 -5.85 8.28
C VAL A 32 -0.08 -5.12 9.33
N ASP A 33 0.47 -4.09 9.98
CA ASP A 33 -0.27 -3.28 10.96
C ASP A 33 -1.49 -2.60 10.31
N ARG A 34 -1.30 -2.02 9.12
CA ARG A 34 -2.38 -1.39 8.35
C ARG A 34 -3.46 -2.40 7.94
N LEU A 35 -3.07 -3.58 7.47
CA LEU A 35 -4.01 -4.65 7.13
C LEU A 35 -4.84 -5.06 8.35
N ASN A 36 -4.19 -5.28 9.50
CA ASN A 36 -4.89 -5.60 10.74
C ASN A 36 -5.86 -4.48 11.17
N ALA A 37 -5.46 -3.22 11.02
CA ALA A 37 -6.34 -2.08 11.32
C ALA A 37 -7.58 -2.03 10.41
N LEU A 38 -7.41 -2.35 9.13
CA LEU A 38 -8.51 -2.44 8.17
C LEU A 38 -9.43 -3.65 8.46
N GLU A 39 -8.88 -4.78 8.89
CA GLU A 39 -9.66 -6.00 9.22
C GLU A 39 -10.33 -5.92 10.60
N ALA A 40 -9.85 -5.09 11.52
CA ALA A 40 -10.42 -4.92 12.85
C ALA A 40 -11.76 -4.14 12.84
N GLY A 41 -12.08 -3.43 11.76
CA GLY A 41 -13.27 -2.58 11.62
C GLY A 41 -14.33 -3.11 10.65
N GLN A 42 -15.40 -2.33 10.47
CA GLN A 42 -16.36 -2.56 9.39
C GLN A 42 -15.77 -1.98 8.10
N GLN A 43 -15.34 -2.87 7.20
CA GLN A 43 -14.69 -2.48 5.95
C GLN A 43 -15.68 -1.87 4.96
N SER A 44 -15.38 -0.65 4.51
CA SER A 44 -16.01 -0.04 3.35
C SER A 44 -15.44 -0.64 2.06
N GLU A 45 -16.15 -0.52 0.92
CA GLU A 45 -15.66 -1.05 -0.38
C GLU A 45 -14.25 -0.55 -0.75
N GLY A 46 -13.89 0.68 -0.41
CA GLY A 46 -12.53 1.20 -0.60
C GLY A 46 -11.48 0.58 0.32
N GLU A 47 -11.86 0.23 1.54
CA GLU A 47 -10.99 -0.43 2.53
C GLU A 47 -10.76 -1.90 2.17
N VAL A 48 -11.75 -2.56 1.55
CA VAL A 48 -11.60 -3.92 1.01
C VAL A 48 -10.57 -3.93 -0.12
N ALA A 49 -10.62 -2.96 -1.03
CA ALA A 49 -9.64 -2.84 -2.11
C ALA A 49 -8.22 -2.54 -1.59
N GLU A 50 -8.10 -1.70 -0.55
CA GLU A 50 -6.83 -1.42 0.12
C GLU A 50 -6.27 -2.67 0.82
N ALA A 51 -7.13 -3.41 1.54
CA ALA A 51 -6.75 -4.65 2.22
C ALA A 51 -6.27 -5.73 1.24
N ASP A 52 -6.96 -5.89 0.09
CA ASP A 52 -6.57 -6.85 -0.94
C ASP A 52 -5.20 -6.49 -1.55
N ALA A 53 -4.96 -5.21 -1.83
CA ALA A 53 -3.68 -4.71 -2.33
C ALA A 53 -2.54 -4.95 -1.32
N LEU A 54 -2.75 -4.66 -0.04
CA LEU A 54 -1.78 -4.91 1.03
C LEU A 54 -1.48 -6.41 1.17
N ARG A 55 -2.50 -7.26 1.10
CA ARG A 55 -2.35 -8.72 1.17
C ARG A 55 -1.54 -9.26 0.00
N ALA A 56 -1.74 -8.73 -1.21
CA ALA A 56 -0.95 -9.08 -2.38
C ALA A 56 0.52 -8.64 -2.23
N ALA A 57 0.77 -7.44 -1.71
CA ALA A 57 2.11 -6.91 -1.46
C ALA A 57 2.89 -7.75 -0.43
N ILE A 58 2.26 -8.08 0.70
CA ILE A 58 2.80 -8.95 1.75
C ILE A 58 3.14 -10.32 1.16
N LYS A 59 2.23 -10.93 0.40
CA LYS A 59 2.47 -12.24 -0.24
C LYS A 59 3.64 -12.20 -1.23
N ALA A 60 3.79 -11.12 -1.99
CA ALA A 60 4.91 -10.94 -2.92
C ALA A 60 6.25 -10.73 -2.19
N TRP A 61 6.23 -10.07 -1.03
CA TRP A 61 7.39 -9.98 -0.15
C TRP A 61 7.75 -11.34 0.46
N ASP A 62 6.78 -12.03 1.06
CA ASP A 62 6.98 -13.36 1.64
C ASP A 62 7.53 -14.34 0.61
N GLY A 63 7.02 -14.33 -0.63
CA GLY A 63 7.57 -15.16 -1.71
C GLY A 63 9.03 -14.87 -2.06
N ARG A 64 9.46 -13.60 -2.00
CA ARG A 64 10.86 -13.20 -2.21
C ARG A 64 11.77 -13.57 -1.03
N HIS A 65 11.21 -13.64 0.18
CA HIS A 65 11.95 -13.88 1.41
C HIS A 65 11.83 -15.32 1.96
N ALA A 66 10.90 -16.14 1.45
CA ALA A 66 10.71 -17.54 1.84
C ALA A 66 11.77 -18.50 1.26
N GLU A 67 12.62 -18.02 0.34
CA GLU A 67 13.75 -18.79 -0.21
C GLU A 67 15.06 -18.64 0.59
N LEU A 68 15.02 -18.07 1.80
CA LEU A 68 16.12 -18.00 2.77
C LEU A 68 15.95 -19.04 3.89
#